data_AF-D4CTI7-F1
#
_entry.id   AF-D4CTI7-F1
#
_cell.length_a   1.000
_cell.length_b   1.000
_cell.length_c   1.000
_cell.angle_alpha   90.00
_cell.angle_beta   90.00
_cell.angle_gamma   90.00
#
_symmetry.space_group_name_H-M   'P 1'
#
loop_
_entity.id
_entity.type
_entity.pdbx_description
1 polymer ?
#
loop_
_entity_poly.entity_id
_entity_poly.type
_entity_poly.pdbx_seq_one_letter_code
_entity_poly.pdbx_strand_id
1 'polypeptide(L)'
;MLLKKIYENKIKAFQGEVEGEVLEVIKSGKDGVVGKLFATFVVYQYKINDHKYIARPYSFRKNSAINQRYFDSENVTCIIYRGNHGGASQTKYHVGEIITVKYDLKNPKKHEILNNKDKMFSYKAFKIAGSLIMIAPLILVIISFFVKG
;
A
#
# COMPACT_ATOMS: atom_id res chain seq x y z
N MET A 1 13.08 9.01 12.68
CA MET A 1 12.36 8.09 13.61
C MET A 1 10.87 8.41 13.74
N LEU A 2 10.42 9.64 13.42
CA LEU A 2 9.02 10.11 13.55
C LEU A 2 7.99 9.41 12.64
N LEU A 3 8.26 9.28 11.33
CA LEU A 3 7.33 8.69 10.35
C LEU A 3 6.93 7.24 10.65
N LYS A 4 7.90 6.41 11.05
CA LYS A 4 7.66 5.03 11.48
C LYS A 4 6.73 5.01 12.71
N LYS A 5 6.98 5.88 13.68
CA LYS A 5 6.18 6.00 14.91
C LYS A 5 4.76 6.49 14.61
N ILE A 6 4.58 7.45 13.70
CA ILE A 6 3.26 7.93 13.23
C ILE A 6 2.48 6.80 12.56
N TYR A 7 3.15 6.03 11.70
CA TYR A 7 2.54 4.89 11.01
C TYR A 7 2.13 3.78 11.98
N GLU A 8 3.04 3.38 12.87
CA GLU A 8 2.76 2.40 13.92
C GLU A 8 1.64 2.87 14.84
N ASN A 9 1.60 4.16 15.20
CA ASN A 9 0.51 4.74 15.99
C ASN A 9 -0.82 4.73 15.24
N LYS A 10 -0.81 4.94 13.91
CA LYS A 10 -2.01 4.86 13.08
C LYS A 10 -2.54 3.43 13.00
N ILE A 11 -1.66 2.44 12.87
CA ILE A 11 -2.06 1.02 12.93
C ILE A 11 -2.56 0.64 14.32
N LYS A 12 -1.93 1.14 15.39
CA LYS A 12 -2.40 0.94 16.77
C LYS A 12 -3.77 1.55 17.03
N ALA A 13 -4.23 2.49 16.20
CA ALA A 13 -5.58 3.04 16.31
C ALA A 13 -6.66 2.07 15.80
N PHE A 14 -6.30 1.03 15.04
CA PHE A 14 -7.21 -0.04 14.66
C PHE A 14 -7.30 -1.08 15.78
N GLN A 15 -8.52 -1.45 16.16
CA GLN A 15 -8.80 -2.33 17.30
C GLN A 15 -9.08 -3.77 16.87
N GLY A 16 -9.58 -3.97 15.65
CA GLY A 16 -9.87 -5.30 15.11
C GLY A 16 -8.70 -5.85 14.30
N GLU A 17 -8.52 -7.18 14.34
CA GLU A 17 -7.59 -7.93 13.50
C GLU A 17 -8.31 -9.15 12.93
N VAL A 18 -8.04 -9.46 11.66
CA VAL A 18 -8.59 -10.62 10.98
C VAL A 18 -7.66 -11.12 9.89
N GLU A 19 -7.76 -12.39 9.56
CA GLU A 19 -7.09 -12.95 8.38
C GLU A 19 -7.81 -12.53 7.10
N GLY A 20 -7.01 -12.23 6.09
CA GLY A 20 -7.44 -11.93 4.75
C GLY A 20 -6.57 -12.66 3.74
N GLU A 21 -6.91 -12.51 2.46
CA GLU A 21 -6.26 -13.21 1.36
C GLU A 21 -6.12 -12.27 0.17
N VAL A 22 -4.96 -12.33 -0.48
CA VAL A 22 -4.71 -11.63 -1.73
C VAL A 22 -5.36 -12.38 -2.90
N LEU A 23 -6.36 -11.76 -3.52
CA LEU A 23 -7.11 -12.33 -4.63
C LEU A 23 -6.42 -12.16 -5.98
N GLU A 24 -5.91 -10.96 -6.24
CA GLU A 24 -5.33 -10.62 -7.55
C GLU A 24 -4.20 -9.61 -7.40
N VAL A 25 -3.25 -9.67 -8.33
CA VAL A 25 -2.25 -8.60 -8.54
C VAL A 25 -2.41 -8.06 -9.96
N ILE A 26 -2.86 -6.81 -10.07
CA ILE A 26 -3.22 -6.15 -11.32
C ILE A 26 -2.09 -5.21 -11.74
N LYS A 27 -1.63 -5.31 -12.99
CA LYS A 27 -0.69 -4.36 -13.58
C LYS A 27 -1.41 -3.10 -14.05
N SER A 28 -0.76 -1.95 -13.90
CA SER A 28 -1.21 -0.68 -14.45
C SER A 28 -1.49 -0.79 -15.96
N GLY A 29 -2.56 -0.17 -16.41
CA GLY A 29 -3.06 -0.26 -17.78
C GLY A 29 -3.99 -1.46 -18.03
N LYS A 30 -4.00 -2.46 -17.14
CA LYS A 30 -4.92 -3.61 -17.22
C LYS A 30 -6.20 -3.33 -16.44
N ASP A 31 -7.31 -3.93 -16.88
CA ASP A 31 -8.62 -3.90 -16.21
C ASP A 31 -9.15 -2.49 -15.90
N GLY A 32 -8.69 -1.48 -16.65
CA GLY A 32 -9.04 -0.07 -16.44
C GLY A 32 -8.40 0.58 -15.21
N VAL A 33 -7.40 -0.06 -14.59
CA VAL A 33 -6.62 0.51 -13.50
C VAL A 33 -5.50 1.36 -14.08
N VAL A 34 -5.47 2.66 -13.75
CA VAL A 34 -4.44 3.59 -14.22
C VAL A 34 -3.51 3.94 -13.08
N GLY A 35 -2.20 3.79 -13.31
CA GLY A 35 -1.14 4.09 -12.37
C GLY A 35 0.17 4.39 -13.08
N LYS A 36 1.27 4.50 -12.32
CA LYS A 36 2.61 4.63 -12.89
C LYS A 36 2.93 3.48 -13.85
N LEU A 37 3.84 3.73 -14.79
CA LEU A 37 4.32 2.70 -15.72
C LEU A 37 4.90 1.52 -14.91
N PHE A 38 4.46 0.30 -15.25
CA PHE A 38 4.80 -0.95 -14.55
C PHE A 38 4.32 -1.05 -13.09
N ALA A 39 3.44 -0.16 -12.64
CA ALA A 39 2.91 -0.30 -11.29
C ALA A 39 2.03 -1.55 -11.15
N THR A 40 2.04 -2.17 -9.97
CA THR A 40 1.13 -3.26 -9.63
C THR A 40 0.27 -2.90 -8.42
N PHE A 41 -0.94 -3.42 -8.43
CA PHE A 41 -1.98 -3.16 -7.44
C PHE A 41 -2.48 -4.48 -6.89
N VAL A 42 -2.77 -4.52 -5.60
CA VAL A 42 -3.24 -5.73 -4.93
C VAL A 42 -4.74 -5.64 -4.69
N VAL A 43 -5.47 -6.68 -5.04
CA VAL A 43 -6.84 -6.89 -4.60
C VAL A 43 -6.79 -7.93 -3.50
N TYR A 44 -7.38 -7.63 -2.35
CA TYR A 44 -7.45 -8.58 -1.25
C TYR A 44 -8.82 -8.55 -0.60
N GLN A 45 -9.18 -9.66 0.03
CA GLN A 45 -10.42 -9.81 0.77
C GLN A 45 -10.17 -10.11 2.24
N TYR A 46 -11.15 -9.81 3.08
CA TYR A 46 -11.24 -10.24 4.46
C TYR A 46 -12.71 -10.33 4.86
N LYS A 47 -13.02 -11.06 5.95
CA LYS A 47 -14.40 -11.33 6.37
C LYS A 47 -14.58 -10.96 7.83
N ILE A 48 -15.63 -10.20 8.16
CA ILE A 48 -15.95 -9.79 9.53
C ILE A 48 -17.44 -10.07 9.74
N ASN A 49 -17.78 -10.87 10.77
CA ASN A 49 -19.17 -11.21 11.11
C ASN A 49 -20.00 -11.62 9.89
N ASP A 50 -19.47 -12.56 9.12
CA ASP A 50 -20.06 -13.04 7.88
C ASP A 50 -20.15 -12.07 6.68
N HIS A 51 -19.81 -10.80 6.88
CA HIS A 51 -19.69 -9.80 5.82
C HIS A 51 -18.30 -9.81 5.17
N LYS A 52 -18.26 -9.90 3.84
CA LYS A 52 -17.00 -9.86 3.07
C LYS A 52 -16.63 -8.43 2.70
N TYR A 53 -15.37 -8.08 2.85
CA TYR A 53 -14.79 -6.83 2.39
C TYR A 53 -13.74 -7.12 1.32
N ILE A 54 -13.78 -6.40 0.21
CA ILE A 54 -12.81 -6.53 -0.87
C ILE A 54 -12.17 -5.18 -1.13
N ALA A 55 -10.88 -5.05 -0.86
CA ALA A 55 -10.14 -3.84 -1.17
C ALA A 55 -9.56 -3.94 -2.59
N ARG A 56 -9.85 -2.94 -3.43
CA ARG A 56 -9.42 -2.91 -4.83
C ARG A 56 -8.94 -1.53 -5.27
N PRO A 57 -8.04 -1.44 -6.26
CA PRO A 57 -7.62 -0.15 -6.80
C PRO A 57 -8.77 0.55 -7.52
N TYR A 58 -8.70 1.88 -7.49
CA TYR A 58 -9.59 2.75 -8.25
C TYR A 58 -9.43 2.56 -9.75
N SER A 59 -10.55 2.51 -10.46
CA SER A 59 -10.60 2.55 -11.93
C SER A 59 -11.39 3.77 -12.38
N PHE A 60 -10.86 4.50 -13.37
CA PHE A 60 -11.49 5.72 -13.89
C PHE A 60 -12.74 5.46 -14.74
N ARG A 61 -12.85 4.28 -15.36
CA ARG A 61 -13.98 3.95 -16.24
C ARG A 61 -15.00 3.13 -15.48
N LYS A 62 -16.26 3.58 -15.48
CA LYS A 62 -17.37 2.88 -14.80
C LYS A 62 -17.48 1.41 -15.23
N ASN A 63 -17.33 1.15 -16.53
CA ASN A 63 -17.47 -0.19 -17.14
C ASN A 63 -16.14 -0.94 -17.29
N SER A 64 -15.13 -0.63 -16.46
CA SER A 64 -13.89 -1.38 -16.49
C SER A 64 -14.07 -2.80 -15.95
N ALA A 65 -13.22 -3.73 -16.42
CA ALA A 65 -13.29 -5.12 -16.00
C ALA A 65 -13.17 -5.27 -14.47
N ILE A 66 -12.34 -4.47 -13.80
CA ILE A 66 -12.23 -4.54 -12.33
C ILE A 66 -13.51 -4.09 -11.61
N ASN A 67 -14.24 -3.10 -12.15
CA ASN A 67 -15.51 -2.66 -11.59
C ASN A 67 -16.62 -3.70 -11.79
N GLN A 68 -16.54 -4.48 -12.87
CA GLN A 68 -17.48 -5.57 -13.15
C GLN A 68 -17.19 -6.82 -12.32
N ARG A 69 -15.90 -7.13 -12.09
CA ARG A 69 -15.50 -8.28 -11.24
C ARG A 69 -15.78 -8.03 -9.76
N TYR A 70 -15.66 -6.79 -9.31
CA TYR A 70 -15.75 -6.42 -7.88
C TYR A 70 -16.70 -5.25 -7.67
N PHE A 71 -17.90 -5.58 -7.17
CA PHE A 71 -18.99 -4.65 -6.89
C PHE A 71 -19.60 -4.92 -5.51
N ASP A 72 -20.30 -3.92 -4.98
CA ASP A 72 -21.03 -4.06 -3.73
C ASP A 72 -22.23 -4.99 -3.90
N SER A 73 -22.47 -5.85 -2.91
CA SER A 73 -23.66 -6.69 -2.80
C SER A 73 -24.10 -6.77 -1.34
N GLU A 74 -25.21 -7.46 -1.07
CA GLU A 74 -25.77 -7.57 0.28
C GLU A 74 -24.74 -7.96 1.34
N ASN A 75 -23.88 -8.94 1.02
CA ASN A 75 -22.86 -9.47 1.93
C ASN A 75 -21.42 -9.13 1.51
N VAL A 76 -21.25 -8.20 0.55
CA VAL A 76 -19.93 -7.80 0.04
C VAL A 76 -19.82 -6.28 -0.02
N THR A 77 -18.83 -5.74 0.67
CA THR A 77 -18.44 -4.33 0.53
C THR A 77 -17.12 -4.23 -0.25
N CYS A 78 -17.14 -3.57 -1.39
CA CYS A 78 -15.96 -3.18 -2.15
C CYS A 78 -15.41 -1.84 -1.67
N ILE A 79 -14.18 -1.85 -1.18
CA ILE A 79 -13.47 -0.67 -0.72
C ILE A 79 -12.49 -0.25 -1.80
N ILE A 80 -12.65 0.97 -2.29
CA ILE A 80 -11.82 1.50 -3.35
C ILE A 80 -10.69 2.33 -2.74
N TYR A 81 -9.44 1.99 -3.06
CA TYR A 81 -8.28 2.81 -2.70
C TYR A 81 -7.66 3.46 -3.93
N ARG A 82 -7.08 4.64 -3.73
CA ARG A 82 -6.39 5.40 -4.79
C ARG A 82 -4.87 5.30 -4.61
N GLY A 83 -4.16 5.34 -5.74
CA GLY A 83 -2.70 5.23 -5.76
C GLY A 83 -2.21 3.80 -5.56
N ASN A 84 -0.90 3.63 -5.64
CA ASN A 84 -0.31 2.30 -5.50
C ASN A 84 -0.43 1.80 -4.06
N HIS A 85 -0.63 0.50 -3.92
CA HIS A 85 -0.74 -0.10 -2.61
C HIS A 85 0.56 0.11 -1.84
N GLY A 86 0.46 0.75 -0.67
CA GLY A 86 1.61 1.04 0.19
C GLY A 86 2.66 2.00 -0.36
N GLY A 87 2.40 2.70 -1.47
CA GLY A 87 3.33 3.69 -2.04
C GLY A 87 4.48 3.12 -2.87
N ALA A 88 4.65 1.79 -2.93
CA ALA A 88 5.62 1.15 -3.82
C ALA A 88 5.07 1.11 -5.26
N SER A 89 5.94 1.18 -6.26
CA SER A 89 5.51 0.96 -7.65
C SER A 89 5.05 -0.48 -7.88
N GLN A 90 5.81 -1.44 -7.36
CA GLN A 90 5.50 -2.86 -7.50
C GLN A 90 5.17 -3.45 -6.14
N THR A 91 4.00 -4.10 -6.06
CA THR A 91 3.62 -4.86 -4.90
C THR A 91 4.50 -6.10 -4.71
N LYS A 92 4.74 -6.44 -3.45
CA LYS A 92 5.44 -7.66 -3.02
C LYS A 92 4.50 -8.79 -2.59
N TYR A 93 3.20 -8.57 -2.72
CA TYR A 93 2.21 -9.60 -2.46
C TYR A 93 2.06 -10.56 -3.66
N HIS A 94 1.71 -11.80 -3.35
CA HIS A 94 1.37 -12.82 -4.34
C HIS A 94 -0.09 -13.25 -4.22
N VAL A 95 -0.67 -13.74 -5.31
CA VAL A 95 -2.04 -14.29 -5.31
C VAL A 95 -2.09 -15.50 -4.37
N GLY A 96 -3.14 -15.59 -3.55
CA GLY A 96 -3.32 -16.61 -2.52
C GLY A 96 -2.54 -16.35 -1.22
N GLU A 97 -1.79 -15.24 -1.13
CA GLU A 97 -1.07 -14.92 0.09
C GLU A 97 -2.02 -14.54 1.22
N ILE A 98 -1.88 -15.20 2.37
CA ILE A 98 -2.60 -14.87 3.60
C ILE A 98 -1.97 -13.62 4.23
N ILE A 99 -2.82 -12.66 4.58
CA ILE A 99 -2.44 -11.39 5.17
C ILE A 99 -3.22 -11.16 6.46
N THR A 100 -2.66 -10.39 7.37
CA THR A 100 -3.41 -9.90 8.54
C THR A 100 -3.92 -8.49 8.24
N VAL A 101 -5.23 -8.29 8.34
CA VAL A 101 -5.87 -6.99 8.14
C VAL A 101 -6.29 -6.44 9.50
N LYS A 102 -5.77 -5.26 9.83
CA LYS A 102 -6.28 -4.46 10.95
C LYS A 102 -7.42 -3.59 10.47
N TYR A 103 -8.48 -3.45 11.27
CA TYR A 103 -9.64 -2.62 10.93
C TYR A 103 -10.22 -1.88 12.12
N ASP A 104 -10.99 -0.83 11.84
CA ASP A 104 -11.73 -0.07 12.84
C ASP A 104 -13.05 -0.81 13.16
N LEU A 105 -13.28 -1.13 14.43
CA LEU A 105 -14.47 -1.88 14.86
C LEU A 105 -15.79 -1.14 14.57
N LYS A 106 -15.78 0.20 14.61
CA LYS A 106 -16.95 1.03 14.32
C LYS A 106 -17.15 1.24 12.82
N ASN A 107 -16.07 1.19 12.04
CA ASN A 107 -16.11 1.33 10.59
C ASN A 107 -15.11 0.39 9.89
N PRO A 108 -15.50 -0.86 9.62
CA PRO A 108 -14.63 -1.86 8.97
C PRO A 108 -14.09 -1.48 7.59
N LYS A 109 -14.66 -0.44 6.94
CA LYS A 109 -14.11 0.11 5.69
C LYS A 109 -12.74 0.77 5.93
N LYS A 110 -12.49 1.29 7.13
CA LYS A 110 -11.17 1.77 7.53
C LYS A 110 -10.33 0.57 7.97
N HIS A 111 -9.32 0.25 7.16
CA HIS A 111 -8.50 -0.92 7.39
C HIS A 111 -7.09 -0.72 6.83
N GLU A 112 -6.18 -1.59 7.22
CA GLU A 112 -4.80 -1.61 6.78
C GLU A 112 -4.20 -3.01 6.93
N ILE A 113 -3.38 -3.43 5.96
CA ILE A 113 -2.58 -4.64 6.09
C ILE A 113 -1.51 -4.43 7.17
N LEU A 114 -1.53 -5.28 8.20
CA LEU A 114 -0.48 -5.31 9.21
C LEU A 114 0.85 -5.72 8.58
N ASN A 115 1.94 -5.08 8.99
CA ASN A 115 3.28 -5.33 8.43
C ASN A 115 3.35 -5.15 6.90
N ASN A 116 2.64 -4.16 6.38
CA ASN A 116 2.55 -3.91 4.94
C ASN A 116 3.94 -3.84 4.27
N LYS A 117 4.25 -4.87 3.47
CA LYS A 117 5.56 -5.06 2.81
C LYS A 117 5.88 -3.89 1.86
N ASP A 118 4.87 -3.37 1.16
CA ASP A 118 5.03 -2.28 0.20
C ASP A 118 5.35 -0.94 0.89
N LYS A 119 4.75 -0.68 2.06
CA LYS A 119 5.04 0.52 2.87
C LYS A 119 6.39 0.45 3.54
N MET A 120 6.73 -0.70 4.11
CA MET A 120 8.03 -0.91 4.77
C MET A 120 9.18 -0.78 3.77
N PHE A 121 9.01 -1.27 2.54
CA PHE A 121 9.96 -1.08 1.47
C PHE A 121 10.10 0.38 1.07
N SER A 122 8.99 1.08 0.84
CA SER A 122 8.99 2.51 0.49
C SER A 122 9.71 3.36 1.54
N TYR A 123 9.49 3.06 2.83
CA TYR A 123 10.20 3.69 3.95
C TYR A 123 11.71 3.39 3.94
N LYS A 124 12.11 2.13 3.78
CA LYS A 124 13.54 1.74 3.71
C LYS A 124 14.25 2.39 2.53
N ALA A 125 13.66 2.35 1.34
CA ALA A 125 14.21 2.94 0.13
C ALA A 125 14.37 4.46 0.28
N PHE A 126 13.36 5.15 0.82
CA PHE A 126 13.43 6.59 1.08
C PHE A 126 14.53 6.95 2.08
N LYS A 127 14.70 6.15 3.15
CA LYS A 127 15.77 6.37 4.14
C LYS A 127 17.17 6.23 3.53
N ILE A 128 17.39 5.22 2.67
CA ILE A 128 18.68 4.99 2.01
C ILE A 128 18.97 6.13 1.02
N ALA A 129 18.02 6.45 0.14
CA ALA A 129 18.19 7.50 -0.86
C ALA A 129 18.41 8.88 -0.21
N GLY A 130 17.61 9.23 0.80
CA GLY A 130 17.78 10.50 1.52
C GLY A 130 19.13 10.60 2.25
N SER A 131 19.64 9.49 2.80
CA SER A 131 20.97 9.47 3.42
C SER A 131 22.08 9.71 2.40
N LEU A 132 22.01 9.11 1.21
CA LEU A 132 23.03 9.29 0.16
C LEU A 132 23.01 10.72 -0.41
N ILE A 133 21.82 11.31 -0.60
CA ILE A 133 21.66 12.68 -1.10
C ILE A 133 22.27 13.71 -0.13
N MET A 134 22.19 13.49 1.18
CA MET A 134 22.79 14.41 2.17
C MET A 134 24.31 14.25 2.31
N ILE A 135 24.86 13.08 2.02
CA ILE A 135 26.31 12.82 2.13
C ILE A 135 27.07 13.47 0.96
N ALA A 136 26.50 13.46 -0.26
CA ALA A 136 27.15 14.04 -1.44
C ALA A 136 27.61 15.51 -1.27
N PRO A 137 26.76 16.46 -0.82
CA PRO A 137 27.20 17.84 -0.59
C PRO A 137 28.20 17.98 0.56
N LEU A 138 28.13 17.12 1.60
CA LEU A 138 29.09 17.14 2.70
C LEU A 138 30.50 16.75 2.25
N ILE A 139 30.62 15.74 1.39
CA ILE A 139 31.90 15.33 0.79
C ILE A 139 32.48 16.48 -0.06
N LEU A 140 31.65 17.15 -0.87
CA LEU A 140 32.09 18.30 -1.66
C LEU A 140 32.59 19.46 -0.79
N VAL A 141 31.90 19.75 0.33
CA VAL A 141 32.36 20.73 1.30
C VAL A 141 33.71 20.32 1.90
N ILE A 142 33.88 19.07 2.32
CA ILE A 142 35.14 18.58 2.89
C ILE A 142 36.28 18.70 1.85
N ILE A 143 36.08 18.24 0.62
CA ILE A 143 37.09 18.36 -0.45
C ILE A 143 37.47 19.83 -0.70
N SER A 144 36.50 20.75 -0.65
CA SER A 144 36.78 22.19 -0.86
C SER A 144 37.73 22.80 0.17
N PHE A 145 37.83 22.24 1.39
CA PHE A 145 38.81 22.65 2.38
C PHE A 145 40.22 22.10 2.11
N PHE A 146 40.34 20.98 1.41
CA PHE A 146 41.63 20.33 1.10
C PHE A 146 42.21 20.73 -0.26
N VAL A 147 41.40 21.20 -1.20
CA VAL A 147 41.85 21.70 -2.51
C VAL A 147 42.36 23.16 -2.44
N LYS A 148 42.20 23.82 -1.29
CA LYS A 148 42.62 25.22 -1.07
C LYS A 148 43.87 25.37 -0.19
N GLY A 149 44.61 24.28 0.01
CA GLY A 149 45.92 24.25 0.68
C GLY A 149 47.06 24.06 -0.32
#